data_AF-A0A6P0TPB1-F1
#
_entry.id   AF-A0A6P0TPB1-F1
#
_cell.length_a   1.000
_cell.length_b   1.000
_cell.length_c   1.000
_cell.angle_alpha   90.00
_cell.angle_beta   90.00
_cell.angle_gamma   90.00
#
_symmetry.space_group_name_H-M   'P 1'
#
loop_
_entity.id
_entity.type
_entity.pdbx_description
1 polymer ?
#
loop_
_entity_poly.entity_id
_entity_poly.type
_entity_poly.pdbx_seq_one_letter_code
_entity_poly.pdbx_strand_id
1 'polypeptide(L)'
;MASQKKQKLELTWIGKDEHPKLEPRVFIEEPDKSYHAEHRVSKNDIFDNMLIRGDNLLALKALEQDYAGKVKCVYIDPPFNTGQAFEHYEDGIEHSIWLTLMRDRVSLLHSLLSEDGSIWVHCNDDEQAYLKIILDETFGRANFVTCFIWRKVDSPNDNKVGGMPESCG
;
A
#
# COMPACT_ATOMS: atom_id res chain seq x y z
N MET A 1 9.96 -28.28 28.19
CA MET A 1 10.94 -27.35 27.58
C MET A 1 10.36 -25.95 27.68
N ALA A 2 11.03 -25.03 28.36
CA ALA A 2 10.55 -23.66 28.47
C ALA A 2 10.59 -22.99 27.09
N SER A 3 9.44 -22.54 26.60
CA SER A 3 9.35 -21.67 25.42
C SER A 3 10.22 -20.45 25.72
N GLN A 4 11.39 -20.34 25.08
CA GLN A 4 12.16 -19.10 25.15
C GLN A 4 11.24 -17.97 24.70
N LYS A 5 11.00 -17.01 25.59
CA LYS A 5 10.33 -15.74 25.26
C LYS A 5 11.25 -15.04 24.26
N LYS A 6 11.05 -15.30 22.97
CA LYS A 6 11.71 -14.54 21.90
C LYS A 6 11.21 -13.12 22.04
N GLN A 7 12.10 -12.19 22.40
CA GLN A 7 11.81 -10.77 22.34
C GLN A 7 11.48 -10.45 20.86
N LYS A 8 10.22 -10.08 20.60
CA LYS A 8 9.77 -9.62 19.29
C LYS A 8 9.84 -8.09 19.32
N LEU A 9 10.59 -7.50 18.39
CA LEU A 9 10.53 -6.05 18.14
C LEU A 9 9.16 -5.73 17.55
N GLU A 10 8.49 -4.70 18.06
CA GLU A 10 7.15 -4.33 17.65
C GLU A 10 7.00 -2.80 17.65
N LEU A 11 6.39 -2.26 16.59
CA LEU A 11 5.90 -0.89 16.55
C LEU A 11 4.46 -0.88 17.09
N THR A 12 4.15 0.04 17.99
CA THR A 12 2.82 0.17 18.62
C THR A 12 2.24 1.57 18.35
N TRP A 13 0.92 1.63 18.21
CA TRP A 13 0.17 2.88 18.06
C TRP A 13 -1.28 2.67 18.52
N ILE A 14 -2.03 3.76 18.70
CA ILE A 14 -3.43 3.71 19.13
C ILE A 14 -4.27 3.03 18.02
N GLY A 15 -5.06 2.02 18.39
CA GLY A 15 -5.90 1.29 17.43
C GLY A 15 -5.18 0.19 16.63
N LYS A 16 -3.89 -0.09 16.91
CA LYS A 16 -3.13 -1.15 16.20
C LYS A 16 -3.83 -2.51 16.19
N ASP A 17 -4.47 -2.90 17.29
CA ASP A 17 -5.11 -4.21 17.43
C ASP A 17 -6.62 -4.19 17.08
N GLU A 18 -7.13 -3.03 16.69
CA GLU A 18 -8.54 -2.86 16.32
C GLU A 18 -8.69 -3.14 14.83
N HIS A 19 -9.28 -4.27 14.48
CA HIS A 19 -9.53 -4.62 13.08
C HIS A 19 -10.98 -4.30 12.67
N PRO A 20 -11.20 -3.63 11.53
CA PRO A 20 -12.55 -3.40 11.05
C PRO A 20 -13.23 -4.73 10.70
N LYS A 21 -14.48 -4.90 11.15
CA LYS A 21 -15.33 -6.00 10.71
C LYS A 21 -15.92 -5.64 9.36
N LEU A 22 -15.31 -6.16 8.29
CA LEU A 22 -15.76 -5.92 6.93
C LEU A 22 -16.79 -6.97 6.52
N GLU A 23 -17.99 -6.52 6.16
CA GLU A 23 -19.04 -7.38 5.61
C GLU A 23 -18.68 -7.86 4.20
N PRO A 24 -19.04 -9.10 3.82
CA PRO A 24 -18.87 -9.59 2.46
C PRO A 24 -19.55 -8.67 1.44
N ARG A 25 -18.83 -8.32 0.37
CA ARG A 25 -19.36 -7.51 -0.73
C ARG A 25 -19.24 -8.26 -2.04
N VAL A 26 -20.22 -8.05 -2.91
CA VAL A 26 -20.25 -8.59 -4.27
C VAL A 26 -20.01 -7.45 -5.25
N PHE A 27 -19.22 -7.70 -6.30
CA PHE A 27 -19.05 -6.72 -7.37
C PHE A 27 -20.31 -6.61 -8.21
N ILE A 28 -20.71 -5.37 -8.47
CA ILE A 28 -21.81 -5.06 -9.38
C ILE A 28 -21.17 -4.50 -10.64
N GLU A 29 -21.36 -5.19 -11.76
CA GLU A 29 -20.88 -4.72 -13.05
C GLU A 29 -21.75 -3.56 -13.55
N GLU A 30 -21.11 -2.54 -14.13
CA GLU A 30 -21.77 -1.47 -14.86
C GLU A 30 -21.44 -1.62 -16.36
N PRO A 31 -22.30 -2.29 -17.15
CA PRO A 31 -21.99 -2.61 -18.56
C PRO A 31 -21.67 -1.37 -19.40
N ASP A 32 -22.35 -0.26 -19.13
CA ASP A 32 -22.17 1.02 -19.84
C ASP A 32 -20.79 1.66 -19.61
N LYS A 33 -20.03 1.19 -18.61
CA LYS A 33 -18.66 1.64 -18.30
C LYS A 33 -17.60 0.60 -18.68
N SER A 34 -18.00 -0.52 -19.26
CA SER A 34 -17.10 -1.58 -19.67
C SER A 34 -16.56 -1.29 -21.08
N TYR A 35 -15.27 -0.95 -21.18
CA TYR A 35 -14.60 -0.59 -22.43
C TYR A 35 -13.77 -1.75 -22.99
N HIS A 36 -14.35 -2.95 -23.05
CA HIS A 36 -13.72 -4.05 -23.76
C HIS A 36 -13.67 -3.75 -25.27
N ALA A 37 -12.62 -4.22 -25.95
CA ALA A 37 -12.60 -4.19 -27.40
C ALA A 37 -13.80 -4.99 -27.95
N GLU A 38 -14.48 -4.48 -28.98
CA GLU A 38 -15.68 -5.12 -29.54
C GLU A 38 -15.41 -6.55 -30.05
N HIS A 39 -14.17 -6.83 -30.46
CA HIS A 39 -13.75 -8.11 -30.99
C HIS A 39 -12.41 -8.56 -30.42
N ARG A 40 -12.29 -9.86 -30.19
CA ARG A 40 -10.99 -10.51 -30.00
C ARG A 40 -10.27 -10.54 -31.35
N VAL A 41 -9.15 -9.83 -31.46
CA VAL A 41 -8.27 -9.83 -32.62
C VAL A 41 -7.46 -11.12 -32.66
N SER A 42 -7.10 -11.66 -31.49
CA SER A 42 -6.41 -12.94 -31.35
C SER A 42 -7.06 -13.84 -30.30
N LYS A 43 -6.80 -15.14 -30.40
CA LYS A 43 -7.19 -16.14 -29.39
C LYS A 43 -6.52 -15.92 -28.02
N ASN A 44 -5.46 -15.12 -27.98
CA ASN A 44 -4.68 -14.83 -26.76
C ASN A 44 -5.09 -13.49 -26.12
N ASP A 45 -6.07 -12.79 -26.69
CA ASP A 45 -6.47 -11.50 -26.13
C ASP A 45 -7.12 -11.69 -24.76
N ILE A 46 -6.72 -10.83 -23.83
CA ILE A 46 -7.08 -10.87 -22.42
C ILE A 46 -8.25 -9.91 -22.19
N PHE A 47 -9.37 -10.44 -21.70
CA PHE A 47 -10.64 -9.71 -21.52
C PHE A 47 -11.14 -9.77 -20.07
N ASP A 48 -10.34 -10.28 -19.15
CA ASP A 48 -10.66 -10.45 -17.73
C ASP A 48 -10.11 -9.31 -16.85
N ASN A 49 -9.62 -8.22 -17.47
CA ASN A 49 -9.21 -7.02 -16.75
C ASN A 49 -10.40 -6.39 -16.03
N MET A 50 -10.21 -6.04 -14.76
CA MET A 50 -11.24 -5.43 -13.93
C MET A 50 -10.82 -4.02 -13.51
N LEU A 51 -11.75 -3.07 -13.60
CA LEU A 51 -11.64 -1.76 -12.98
C LEU A 51 -12.71 -1.63 -11.91
N ILE A 52 -12.29 -1.49 -10.65
CA ILE A 52 -13.19 -1.41 -9.49
C ILE A 52 -13.22 0.03 -8.99
N ARG A 53 -14.42 0.63 -8.93
CA ARG A 53 -14.63 1.94 -8.32
C ARG A 53 -15.24 1.79 -6.94
N GLY A 54 -14.55 2.26 -5.91
CA GLY A 54 -15.03 2.25 -4.53
C GLY A 54 -13.91 2.45 -3.53
N ASP A 55 -14.23 2.27 -2.25
CA ASP A 55 -13.21 2.17 -1.21
C ASP A 55 -12.37 0.90 -1.42
N ASN A 56 -11.05 1.08 -1.46
CA ASN A 56 -10.12 -0.01 -1.77
C ASN A 56 -10.09 -1.09 -0.69
N LEU A 57 -10.35 -0.80 0.58
CA LEU A 57 -10.35 -1.79 1.65
C LEU A 57 -11.51 -2.78 1.44
N LEU A 58 -12.69 -2.25 1.10
CA LEU A 58 -13.86 -3.06 0.77
C LEU A 58 -13.67 -3.84 -0.53
N ALA A 59 -13.04 -3.23 -1.55
CA ALA A 59 -12.74 -3.91 -2.81
C ALA A 59 -11.76 -5.07 -2.62
N LEU A 60 -10.67 -4.85 -1.86
CA LEU A 60 -9.69 -5.89 -1.53
C LEU A 60 -10.34 -7.04 -0.76
N LYS A 61 -11.25 -6.74 0.18
CA LYS A 61 -11.97 -7.77 0.93
C LYS A 61 -12.88 -8.61 0.03
N ALA A 62 -13.55 -7.99 -0.94
CA ALA A 62 -14.37 -8.70 -1.92
C ALA A 62 -13.52 -9.59 -2.85
N LEU A 63 -12.34 -9.13 -3.28
CA LEU A 63 -11.42 -9.91 -4.11
C LEU A 63 -10.91 -11.18 -3.41
N GLU A 64 -10.84 -11.19 -2.08
CA GLU A 64 -10.30 -12.33 -1.31
C GLU A 64 -11.04 -13.64 -1.61
N GLN A 65 -12.34 -13.60 -1.87
CA GLN A 65 -13.15 -14.78 -2.17
C GLN A 65 -12.62 -15.55 -3.39
N ASP A 66 -12.21 -14.83 -4.43
CA ASP A 66 -11.86 -15.41 -5.73
C ASP A 66 -10.36 -15.37 -6.03
N TYR A 67 -9.61 -14.48 -5.40
CA TYR A 67 -8.20 -14.17 -5.73
C TYR A 67 -7.20 -14.41 -4.59
N ALA A 68 -7.63 -14.92 -3.43
CA ALA A 68 -6.70 -15.31 -2.36
C ALA A 68 -5.59 -16.25 -2.87
N GLY A 69 -4.33 -15.89 -2.61
CA GLY A 69 -3.16 -16.65 -3.05
C GLY A 69 -2.88 -16.65 -4.56
N LYS A 70 -3.56 -15.83 -5.37
CA LYS A 70 -3.48 -15.87 -6.84
C LYS A 70 -2.79 -14.66 -7.47
N VAL A 71 -2.64 -13.55 -6.73
CA VAL A 71 -2.05 -12.32 -7.26
C VAL A 71 -0.53 -12.42 -7.30
N LYS A 72 0.06 -12.30 -8.49
CA LYS A 72 1.52 -12.38 -8.68
C LYS A 72 2.26 -11.09 -8.33
N CYS A 73 1.64 -9.95 -8.59
CA CYS A 73 2.27 -8.65 -8.44
C CYS A 73 1.25 -7.63 -7.96
N VAL A 74 1.61 -6.89 -6.92
CA VAL A 74 0.86 -5.75 -6.40
C VAL A 74 1.74 -4.52 -6.52
N TYR A 75 1.20 -3.44 -7.07
CA TYR A 75 1.82 -2.12 -7.03
C TYR A 75 0.84 -1.14 -6.41
N ILE A 76 1.29 -0.37 -5.41
CA ILE A 76 0.49 0.67 -4.76
C ILE A 76 1.30 1.96 -4.59
N ASP A 77 0.60 3.08 -4.70
CA ASP A 77 1.10 4.45 -4.50
C ASP A 77 0.19 5.14 -3.45
N PRO A 78 0.31 4.76 -2.16
CA PRO A 78 -0.50 5.33 -1.08
C PRO A 78 -0.21 6.83 -0.90
N PRO A 79 -1.11 7.58 -0.25
CA PRO A 79 -0.85 8.97 0.10
C PRO A 79 0.39 9.09 0.99
N PHE A 80 1.28 10.02 0.66
CA PHE A 80 2.59 10.19 1.30
C PHE A 80 2.56 10.92 2.64
N ASN A 81 1.39 11.41 3.04
CA ASN A 81 1.17 12.14 4.28
C ASN A 81 2.03 13.42 4.42
N THR A 82 2.19 14.17 3.32
CA THR A 82 3.09 15.33 3.24
C THR A 82 2.50 16.62 3.84
N GLY A 83 1.22 16.60 4.21
CA GLY A 83 0.48 17.78 4.67
C GLY A 83 0.08 18.74 3.54
N GLN A 84 0.15 18.30 2.27
CA GLN A 84 -0.26 19.09 1.12
C GLN A 84 -1.77 18.99 0.88
N ALA A 85 -2.40 20.03 0.34
CA ALA A 85 -3.81 19.94 -0.02
C ALA A 85 -3.95 19.22 -1.37
N PHE A 86 -4.54 18.02 -1.37
CA PHE A 86 -4.96 17.30 -2.58
C PHE A 86 -6.49 17.26 -2.69
N GLU A 87 -7.02 17.23 -3.92
CA GLU A 87 -8.47 17.22 -4.16
C GLU A 87 -9.15 15.89 -3.82
N HIS A 88 -8.39 14.79 -3.74
CA HIS A 88 -8.96 13.43 -3.75
C HIS A 88 -8.65 12.61 -2.50
N TYR A 89 -7.82 13.10 -1.59
CA TYR A 89 -7.54 12.48 -0.31
C TYR A 89 -7.00 13.50 0.71
N GLU A 90 -7.20 13.22 1.98
CA GLU A 90 -6.61 13.99 3.08
C GLU A 90 -5.14 13.58 3.24
N ASP A 91 -4.24 14.54 3.06
CA ASP A 91 -2.81 14.39 3.23
C ASP A 91 -2.38 15.27 4.41
N GLY A 92 -1.71 14.70 5.40
CA GLY A 92 -1.50 15.32 6.71
C GLY A 92 -2.40 14.76 7.82
N ILE A 93 -2.83 13.51 7.71
CA ILE A 93 -3.48 12.79 8.81
C ILE A 93 -2.44 12.40 9.86
N GLU A 94 -2.89 12.19 11.10
CA GLU A 94 -1.99 11.75 12.17
C GLU A 94 -1.41 10.36 11.86
N HIS A 95 -0.12 10.14 12.16
CA HIS A 95 0.62 8.94 11.77
C HIS A 95 -0.05 7.63 12.22
N SER A 96 -0.62 7.55 13.43
CA SER A 96 -1.34 6.34 13.87
C SER A 96 -2.57 6.02 13.02
N ILE A 97 -3.24 7.05 12.49
CA ILE A 97 -4.35 6.89 11.54
C ILE A 97 -3.82 6.36 10.22
N TRP A 98 -2.74 6.94 9.69
CA TRP A 98 -2.09 6.46 8.45
C TRP A 98 -1.65 4.99 8.58
N LEU A 99 -1.02 4.64 9.71
CA LEU A 99 -0.59 3.27 10.00
C LEU A 99 -1.76 2.31 10.07
N THR A 100 -2.89 2.71 10.67
CA THR A 100 -4.09 1.90 10.72
C THR A 100 -4.65 1.65 9.32
N LEU A 101 -4.74 2.70 8.50
CA LEU A 101 -5.19 2.61 7.10
C LEU A 101 -4.31 1.67 6.29
N MET A 102 -2.99 1.76 6.44
CA MET A 102 -2.04 0.94 5.70
C MET A 102 -1.99 -0.50 6.20
N ARG A 103 -2.02 -0.73 7.52
CA ARG A 103 -2.04 -2.06 8.14
C ARG A 103 -3.20 -2.89 7.63
N ASP A 104 -4.40 -2.32 7.57
CA ASP A 104 -5.59 -3.04 7.10
C ASP A 104 -5.48 -3.46 5.63
N ARG A 105 -4.96 -2.56 4.79
CA ARG A 105 -4.79 -2.81 3.34
C ARG A 105 -3.68 -3.81 3.08
N VAL A 106 -2.53 -3.64 3.74
CA VAL A 106 -1.39 -4.55 3.63
C VAL A 106 -1.76 -5.97 4.05
N SER A 107 -2.58 -6.11 5.10
CA SER A 107 -3.06 -7.44 5.52
C SER A 107 -3.91 -8.14 4.45
N LEU A 108 -4.79 -7.40 3.77
CA LEU A 108 -5.59 -7.97 2.67
C LEU A 108 -4.75 -8.22 1.41
N LEU A 109 -3.82 -7.33 1.09
CA LEU A 109 -2.90 -7.54 -0.03
C LEU A 109 -2.04 -8.79 0.18
N HIS A 110 -1.61 -9.06 1.40
CA HIS A 110 -0.90 -10.30 1.74
C HIS A 110 -1.77 -11.55 1.53
N SER A 111 -3.07 -11.53 1.84
CA SER A 111 -3.94 -12.68 1.60
C SER A 111 -4.20 -12.93 0.11
N LEU A 112 -4.17 -11.88 -0.71
CA LEU A 112 -4.33 -11.96 -2.17
C LEU A 112 -3.07 -12.46 -2.88
N LEU A 113 -1.88 -12.12 -2.37
CA LEU A 113 -0.61 -12.47 -2.99
C LEU A 113 -0.36 -13.99 -2.99
N SER A 114 0.16 -14.51 -4.10
CA SER A 114 0.68 -15.88 -4.15
C SER A 114 1.97 -16.02 -3.34
N GLU A 115 2.36 -17.25 -2.98
CA GLU A 115 3.58 -17.52 -2.19
C GLU A 115 4.86 -16.99 -2.86
N ASP A 116 4.89 -16.95 -4.19
CA ASP A 116 5.98 -16.41 -5.03
C ASP A 116 5.67 -15.01 -5.59
N GLY A 117 4.63 -14.35 -5.06
CA GLY A 117 4.21 -13.01 -5.47
C GLY A 117 5.08 -11.91 -4.86
N SER A 118 4.97 -10.70 -5.40
CA SER A 118 5.68 -9.52 -4.89
C SER A 118 4.77 -8.31 -4.74
N ILE A 119 5.05 -7.49 -3.72
CA ILE A 119 4.42 -6.19 -3.51
C ILE A 119 5.45 -5.08 -3.63
N TRP A 120 5.03 -4.02 -4.31
CA TRP A 120 5.81 -2.83 -4.59
C TRP A 120 5.04 -1.63 -4.07
N VAL A 121 5.65 -0.89 -3.15
CA VAL A 121 5.01 0.27 -2.53
C VAL A 121 5.88 1.49 -2.79
N HIS A 122 5.29 2.49 -3.44
CA HIS A 122 5.92 3.79 -3.62
C HIS A 122 5.63 4.66 -2.40
N CYS A 123 6.66 5.29 -1.85
CA CYS A 123 6.56 6.12 -0.66
C CYS A 123 7.68 7.16 -0.67
N ASN A 124 7.47 8.28 0.02
CA ASN A 124 8.50 9.27 0.32
C ASN A 124 9.14 9.02 1.70
N ASP A 125 10.02 9.93 2.12
CA ASP A 125 10.77 9.80 3.37
C ASP A 125 9.93 9.93 4.65
N ASP A 126 8.73 10.52 4.60
CA ASP A 126 7.91 10.79 5.78
C ASP A 126 7.36 9.50 6.41
N GLU A 127 6.82 8.59 5.57
CA GLU A 127 6.14 7.38 6.04
C GLU A 127 6.91 6.08 5.75
N GLN A 128 7.99 6.12 4.94
CA GLN A 128 8.68 4.89 4.50
C GLN A 128 9.19 4.02 5.65
N ALA A 129 9.64 4.64 6.75
CA ALA A 129 10.20 3.91 7.88
C ALA A 129 9.11 3.10 8.59
N TYR A 130 7.95 3.70 8.80
CA TYR A 130 6.83 3.03 9.45
C TYR A 130 6.18 1.99 8.52
N LEU A 131 6.03 2.33 7.24
CA LEU A 131 5.59 1.39 6.21
C LEU A 131 6.47 0.14 6.17
N LYS A 132 7.79 0.32 6.19
CA LYS A 132 8.75 -0.78 6.21
C LYS A 132 8.55 -1.70 7.41
N ILE A 133 8.25 -1.15 8.59
CA ILE A 133 7.98 -1.94 9.79
C ILE A 133 6.68 -2.73 9.67
N ILE A 134 5.61 -2.13 9.13
CA ILE A 134 4.33 -2.82 8.89
C ILE A 134 4.51 -3.96 7.87
N LEU A 135 5.25 -3.72 6.79
CA LEU A 135 5.58 -4.75 5.80
C LEU A 135 6.41 -5.87 6.41
N ASP A 136 7.40 -5.54 7.23
CA ASP A 136 8.23 -6.51 7.96
C ASP A 136 7.42 -7.37 8.93
N GLU A 137 6.41 -6.79 9.58
CA GLU A 137 5.52 -7.49 10.49
C GLU A 137 4.55 -8.42 9.73
N THR A 138 4.04 -7.98 8.57
CA THR A 138 3.05 -8.72 7.79
C THR A 138 3.69 -9.84 6.96
N PHE A 139 4.73 -9.51 6.21
CA PHE A 139 5.39 -10.44 5.28
C PHE A 139 6.57 -11.16 5.92
N GLY A 140 7.09 -10.69 7.05
CA GLY A 140 8.30 -11.20 7.66
C GLY A 140 9.57 -10.56 7.08
N ARG A 141 10.48 -10.14 7.96
CA ARG A 141 11.71 -9.40 7.58
C ARG A 141 12.60 -10.12 6.57
N ALA A 142 12.61 -11.45 6.59
CA ALA A 142 13.42 -12.27 5.69
C ALA A 142 12.93 -12.21 4.23
N ASN A 143 11.67 -11.80 4.01
CA ASN A 143 11.07 -11.68 2.68
C ASN A 143 11.28 -10.28 2.06
N PHE A 144 12.00 -9.38 2.75
CA PHE A 144 12.38 -8.11 2.16
C PHE A 144 13.41 -8.34 1.03
N VAL A 145 13.08 -7.90 -0.18
CA VAL A 145 13.94 -8.07 -1.35
C VAL A 145 14.88 -6.87 -1.52
N THR A 146 14.32 -5.66 -1.70
CA THR A 146 15.13 -4.46 -1.99
C THR A 146 14.29 -3.17 -1.85
N CYS A 147 14.98 -2.03 -1.89
CA CYS A 147 14.39 -0.69 -1.98
C CYS A 147 15.00 0.04 -3.19
N PHE A 148 14.16 0.69 -4.00
CA PHE A 148 14.58 1.50 -5.14
C PHE A 148 14.46 2.97 -4.79
N ILE A 149 15.56 3.72 -4.91
CA ILE A 149 15.56 5.17 -4.75
C ILE A 149 15.31 5.80 -6.12
N TRP A 150 14.15 6.41 -6.30
CA TRP A 150 13.82 7.12 -7.52
C TRP A 150 14.16 8.61 -7.40
N ARG A 151 15.11 9.06 -8.21
CA ARG A 151 15.50 10.48 -8.29
C ARG A 151 14.59 11.19 -9.29
N LYS A 152 13.70 12.05 -8.79
CA LYS A 152 12.76 12.83 -9.62
C LYS A 152 13.42 13.93 -10.46
N VAL A 153 14.58 14.45 -10.04
CA VAL A 153 15.17 15.67 -10.64
C VAL A 153 16.68 15.51 -10.88
N ASP A 154 17.07 15.66 -12.15
CA ASP A 154 18.45 15.82 -12.59
C ASP A 154 18.65 17.25 -13.11
N SER A 155 19.01 18.19 -12.22
CA SER A 155 19.48 19.51 -12.64
C SER A 155 20.44 20.11 -11.60
N PRO A 156 21.54 20.77 -12.01
CA PRO A 156 22.54 21.36 -11.13
C PRO A 156 22.13 22.76 -10.62
N ASN A 157 20.85 23.00 -10.36
CA ASN A 157 20.38 24.28 -9.79
C ASN A 157 20.12 24.13 -8.30
N ASP A 158 21.23 24.04 -7.58
CA ASP A 158 21.32 24.21 -6.14
C ASP A 158 21.24 25.72 -5.82
N ASN A 159 20.04 26.30 -6.00
CA ASN A 159 19.73 27.67 -5.55
C ASN A 159 18.86 27.65 -4.28
N LYS A 160 18.95 26.58 -3.47
CA LYS A 160 18.62 26.73 -2.06
C LYS A 160 19.79 27.43 -1.41
N VAL A 161 19.69 28.75 -1.30
CA VAL A 161 20.50 29.54 -0.37
C VAL A 161 20.37 28.84 0.97
N GLY A 162 21.44 28.16 1.40
CA GLY A 162 21.54 27.61 2.74
C GLY A 162 21.47 28.78 3.71
N GLY A 163 20.28 29.05 4.23
CA GLY A 163 20.13 29.86 5.41
C GLY A 163 20.86 29.14 6.53
N MET A 164 22.04 29.64 6.89
CA MET A 164 22.64 29.35 8.19
C MET A 164 21.55 29.53 9.26
N PRO A 165 21.33 28.57 10.17
CA PRO A 165 20.68 28.91 11.41
C PRO A 165 21.61 29.90 12.11
N GLU A 166 21.16 31.15 12.22
CA GLU A 166 21.74 32.09 13.16
C GLU A 166 21.67 31.45 14.55
N SER A 167 22.80 31.52 15.24
CA SER A 167 22.95 31.27 16.66
C SER A 167 21.77 31.83 17.46
N CYS A 168 21.19 30.98 18.30
CA CYS A 168 20.60 31.36 19.59
C CYS A 168 21.25 30.38 20.59
N GLY A 169 21.96 30.81 21.64
CA GLY A 169 21.57 31.87 22.56
C GLY A 169 20.92 31.20 23.75
#